data_AF-A0AA40DMD9-F1
#
_entry.id   AF-A0AA40DMD9-F1
#
_cell.length_a   1.000
_cell.length_b   1.000
_cell.length_c   1.000
_cell.angle_alpha   90.00
_cell.angle_beta   90.00
_cell.angle_gamma   90.00
#
_symmetry.space_group_name_H-M   'P 1'
#
loop_
_entity.id
_entity.type
_entity.pdbx_description
1 polymer ?
#
loop_
_entity_poly.entity_id
_entity_poly.type
_entity_poly.pdbx_seq_one_letter_code
_entity_poly.pdbx_strand_id
1 'polypeptide(L)'
;TLVDRSNYFSAFFSGGWTVKKKQPDGAILVDADPDAFTHFLRYLRRGVFPLAYDQKTVGHDFKLYVDLLPDAKYFQIPMLEKWLEDELYLKSVEHTSIWKRLSDTGLDTESWSSNPGVQLVKRNTTVANKYVCPR
;
A
#
# COMPACT_ATOMS: atom_id res chain seq x y z
N THR A 1 16.61 16.58 -0.35
CA THR A 1 15.33 15.84 -0.47
C THR A 1 15.53 14.49 -1.14
N LEU A 2 15.89 14.41 -2.43
CA LEU A 2 16.13 13.13 -3.12
C LEU A 2 17.36 12.37 -2.59
N VAL A 3 18.39 13.13 -2.23
CA VAL A 3 19.72 12.63 -1.84
C VAL A 3 19.74 11.98 -0.45
N ASP A 4 18.90 12.47 0.46
CA ASP A 4 19.01 12.19 1.90
C ASP A 4 18.55 10.76 2.25
N ARG A 5 17.73 10.15 1.40
CA ARG A 5 17.06 8.86 1.65
C ARG A 5 17.36 7.81 0.58
N SER A 6 18.10 8.18 -0.46
CA SER A 6 18.45 7.30 -1.58
C SER A 6 19.95 7.38 -1.84
N ASN A 7 20.62 6.23 -1.65
CA ASN A 7 22.04 6.12 -1.94
C ASN A 7 22.30 6.24 -3.45
N TYR A 8 21.35 5.76 -4.28
CA TYR A 8 21.39 5.93 -5.73
C TYR A 8 21.43 7.41 -6.11
N PHE A 9 20.47 8.22 -5.64
CA PHE A 9 20.44 9.64 -5.98
C PHE A 9 21.62 10.40 -5.35
N SER A 10 22.09 9.98 -4.18
CA SER A 10 23.34 10.49 -3.59
C SER A 10 24.54 10.28 -4.50
N ALA A 11 24.76 9.05 -4.96
CA ALA A 11 25.82 8.74 -5.90
C ALA A 11 25.62 9.49 -7.24
N PHE A 12 24.39 9.50 -7.76
CA PHE A 12 24.02 10.14 -9.02
C PHE A 12 24.31 11.64 -9.03
N PHE A 13 24.01 12.35 -7.94
CA PHE A 13 24.21 13.79 -7.82
C PHE A 13 25.59 14.19 -7.28
N SER A 14 26.39 13.26 -6.76
CA SER A 14 27.74 13.54 -6.23
C SER A 14 28.77 13.96 -7.29
N GLY A 15 28.44 13.86 -8.58
CA GLY A 15 29.35 14.19 -9.68
C GLY A 15 30.39 13.11 -10.00
N GLY A 16 30.43 12.02 -9.23
CA GLY A 16 31.29 10.86 -9.51
C GLY A 16 30.84 10.03 -10.71
N TRP A 17 29.55 10.11 -11.07
CA TRP A 17 29.08 9.64 -12.37
C TRP A 17 29.39 10.70 -13.41
N THR A 18 30.08 10.31 -14.49
CA THR A 18 30.08 11.07 -15.74
C THR A 18 28.66 11.06 -16.28
N VAL A 19 27.78 11.92 -15.74
CA VAL A 19 26.38 11.99 -16.16
C VAL A 19 26.34 12.59 -17.57
N LYS A 20 26.63 11.75 -18.56
CA LYS A 20 26.36 11.94 -19.99
C LYS A 20 24.85 11.94 -20.31
N LYS A 21 23.99 12.11 -19.30
CA LYS A 21 22.53 11.90 -19.36
C LYS A 21 21.70 13.15 -19.08
N LYS A 22 22.32 14.34 -19.08
CA LYS A 22 21.52 15.58 -19.15
C LYS A 22 21.04 15.75 -20.58
N GLN A 23 19.73 15.83 -20.75
CA GLN A 23 19.13 16.21 -22.02
C GLN A 23 19.56 17.66 -22.38
N PRO A 24 19.38 18.10 -23.63
CA PRO A 24 19.78 19.46 -24.05
C PRO A 24 19.15 20.59 -23.23
N ASP A 25 18.00 20.33 -22.61
CA ASP A 25 17.27 21.23 -21.71
C ASP A 25 17.72 21.15 -20.24
N GLY A 26 18.67 20.27 -19.93
CA GLY A 26 19.16 20.01 -18.57
C GLY A 26 18.33 18.99 -17.79
N ALA A 27 17.29 18.40 -18.37
CA ALA A 27 16.50 17.35 -17.72
C ALA A 27 17.32 16.07 -17.51
N ILE A 28 16.96 15.31 -16.48
CA ILE A 28 17.61 14.05 -16.12
C ILE A 28 16.69 12.91 -16.52
N LEU A 29 17.22 11.95 -17.26
CA LEU A 29 16.48 10.74 -17.60
C LEU A 29 16.66 9.69 -16.50
N VAL A 30 15.55 9.35 -15.85
CA VAL A 30 15.44 8.25 -14.91
C VAL A 30 14.65 7.15 -15.60
N ASP A 31 15.24 5.96 -15.68
CA ASP A 31 14.62 4.78 -16.29
C ASP A 31 13.73 4.10 -15.25
N ALA A 32 12.50 4.61 -15.13
CA ALA A 32 11.52 4.16 -14.13
C ALA A 32 10.12 4.25 -14.71
N ASP A 33 9.22 3.40 -14.22
CA ASP A 33 7.80 3.59 -14.46
C ASP A 33 7.32 4.89 -13.78
N PRO A 34 6.65 5.80 -14.51
CA PRO A 34 6.29 7.12 -13.98
C PRO A 34 5.25 7.06 -12.85
N ASP A 35 4.36 6.07 -12.87
CA ASP A 35 3.31 5.92 -11.86
C ASP A 35 3.91 5.40 -10.55
N ALA A 36 4.75 4.36 -10.63
CA ALA A 36 5.54 3.89 -9.48
C ALA A 36 6.47 4.98 -8.93
N PHE A 37 7.13 5.74 -9.82
CA PHE A 37 8.05 6.80 -9.43
C PHE A 37 7.41 7.92 -8.63
N THR A 38 6.11 8.17 -8.84
CA THR A 38 5.35 9.13 -8.04
C THR A 38 5.33 8.75 -6.56
N HIS A 39 5.24 7.46 -6.23
CA HIS A 39 5.30 6.98 -4.85
C HIS A 39 6.68 7.19 -4.24
N PHE A 40 7.75 6.88 -4.99
CA PHE A 40 9.13 7.13 -4.54
C PHE A 40 9.40 8.60 -4.29
N LEU A 41 8.98 9.49 -5.20
CA LEU A 41 9.18 10.93 -5.01
C LEU A 41 8.49 11.49 -3.77
N ARG A 42 7.28 11.00 -3.47
CA ARG A 42 6.56 11.39 -2.24
C ARG A 42 7.32 10.94 -1.00
N TYR A 43 7.80 9.70 -0.99
CA TYR A 43 8.61 9.18 0.10
C TYR A 43 9.93 9.94 0.26
N LEU A 44 10.67 10.17 -0.82
CA LEU A 44 11.95 10.87 -0.77
C LEU A 44 11.78 12.34 -0.30
N ARG A 45 10.69 13.01 -0.69
CA ARG A 45 10.44 14.40 -0.27
C ARG A 45 9.93 14.54 1.16
N ARG A 46 9.04 13.65 1.60
CA ARG A 46 8.28 13.82 2.86
C ARG A 46 8.52 12.73 3.90
N GLY A 47 9.06 11.59 3.48
CA GLY A 47 9.21 10.41 4.31
C GLY A 47 7.93 9.63 4.58
N VAL A 48 6.92 9.83 3.76
CA VAL A 48 5.63 9.14 3.88
C VAL A 48 5.68 7.86 3.07
N PHE A 49 5.53 6.72 3.73
CA PHE A 49 5.46 5.41 3.07
C PHE A 49 4.21 5.30 2.18
N PRO A 50 4.28 4.59 1.05
CA PRO A 50 3.18 4.46 0.11
C PRO A 50 2.12 3.51 0.65
N LEU A 51 1.29 3.94 1.59
CA LEU A 51 0.21 3.13 2.15
C LEU A 51 -1.02 3.15 1.23
N ALA A 52 -1.15 2.13 0.40
CA ALA A 52 -2.33 1.89 -0.44
C ALA A 52 -3.29 0.93 0.26
N TYR A 53 -4.30 1.51 0.90
CA TYR A 53 -5.33 0.79 1.63
C TYR A 53 -6.70 1.40 1.36
N ASP A 54 -7.66 0.58 0.90
CA ASP A 54 -9.06 0.97 0.80
C ASP A 54 -9.94 0.11 1.72
N GLN A 55 -10.56 0.76 2.70
CA GLN A 55 -11.46 0.12 3.66
C GLN A 55 -12.73 -0.47 3.04
N LYS A 56 -13.20 0.09 1.92
CA LYS A 56 -14.54 -0.21 1.40
C LYS A 56 -14.56 -1.35 0.39
N THR A 57 -13.47 -1.58 -0.31
CA THR A 57 -13.47 -2.42 -1.53
C THR A 57 -12.56 -3.64 -1.39
N VAL A 58 -11.25 -3.43 -1.30
CA VAL A 58 -10.25 -4.47 -1.53
C VAL A 58 -9.31 -4.66 -0.33
N GLY A 59 -9.12 -3.63 0.51
CA GLY A 59 -8.09 -3.61 1.55
C GLY A 59 -6.76 -3.11 1.01
N HIS A 60 -5.68 -3.80 1.34
CA HIS A 60 -4.32 -3.47 0.88
C HIS A 60 -4.13 -3.74 -0.61
N ASP A 61 -3.49 -2.83 -1.34
CA ASP A 61 -3.05 -3.07 -2.71
C ASP A 61 -1.70 -3.81 -2.73
N PHE A 62 -1.76 -5.13 -2.61
CA PHE A 62 -0.59 -6.00 -2.63
C PHE A 62 0.21 -5.92 -3.93
N LYS A 63 -0.48 -5.68 -5.05
CA LYS A 63 0.19 -5.56 -6.35
C LYS A 63 1.11 -4.36 -6.35
N LEU A 64 0.64 -3.20 -5.86
CA LEU A 64 1.47 -2.01 -5.72
C LEU A 64 2.72 -2.29 -4.87
N TYR A 65 2.58 -2.95 -3.71
CA TYR A 65 3.72 -3.20 -2.83
C TYR A 65 4.78 -4.10 -3.49
N VAL A 66 4.34 -5.16 -4.18
CA VAL A 66 5.22 -6.08 -4.91
C VAL A 66 5.93 -5.35 -6.05
N ASP A 67 5.21 -4.51 -6.80
CA ASP A 67 5.76 -3.75 -7.93
C ASP A 67 6.76 -2.67 -7.46
N LEU A 68 6.56 -2.06 -6.29
CA LEU A 68 7.47 -1.03 -5.76
C LEU A 68 8.77 -1.59 -5.15
N LEU A 69 8.78 -2.84 -4.67
CA LEU A 69 9.95 -3.43 -4.03
C LEU A 69 11.22 -3.46 -4.92
N PRO A 70 11.19 -3.96 -6.17
CA PRO A 70 12.38 -3.99 -7.03
C PRO A 70 12.92 -2.58 -7.32
N ASP A 71 12.04 -1.61 -7.51
CA ASP A 71 12.43 -0.21 -7.74
C ASP A 71 13.03 0.42 -6.48
N ALA A 72 12.48 0.14 -5.28
CA ALA A 72 13.06 0.60 -4.02
C ALA A 72 14.50 0.08 -3.83
N LYS A 73 14.75 -1.17 -4.24
CA LYS A 73 16.09 -1.78 -4.28
C LYS A 73 16.99 -1.11 -5.31
N TYR A 74 16.49 -0.90 -6.52
CA TYR A 74 17.22 -0.23 -7.60
C TYR A 74 17.66 1.19 -7.22
N PHE A 75 16.73 1.98 -6.67
CA PHE A 75 17.01 3.33 -6.18
C PHE A 75 17.70 3.34 -4.81
N GLN A 76 18.03 2.18 -4.25
CA GLN A 76 18.73 2.02 -2.98
C GLN A 76 18.14 2.92 -1.89
N ILE A 77 16.85 2.72 -1.58
CA ILE A 77 16.08 3.48 -0.60
C ILE A 77 15.87 2.59 0.65
N PRO A 78 16.86 2.49 1.57
CA PRO A 78 16.95 1.32 2.47
C PRO A 78 15.79 1.23 3.47
N MET A 79 15.27 2.37 3.94
CA MET A 79 14.13 2.39 4.84
C MET A 79 12.82 1.99 4.14
N LEU A 80 12.65 2.35 2.86
CA LEU A 80 11.46 1.96 2.10
C LEU A 80 11.53 0.49 1.69
N GLU A 81 12.72 0.03 1.27
CA GLU A 81 13.00 -1.38 1.02
C GLU A 81 12.62 -2.24 2.23
N LYS A 82 13.18 -1.94 3.42
CA LYS A 82 12.81 -2.68 4.64
C LYS A 82 11.33 -2.62 4.96
N TRP A 83 10.69 -1.48 4.79
CA TRP A 83 9.25 -1.35 5.06
C TRP A 83 8.39 -2.22 4.14
N LEU A 84 8.80 -2.37 2.88
CA LEU A 84 8.14 -3.26 1.91
C LEU A 84 8.48 -4.73 2.18
N GLU A 85 9.74 -5.07 2.46
CA GLU A 85 10.19 -6.45 2.74
C GLU A 85 9.60 -7.02 4.02
N ASP A 86 9.55 -6.22 5.09
CA ASP A 86 8.99 -6.63 6.38
C ASP A 86 7.45 -6.53 6.41
N GLU A 87 6.83 -6.24 5.26
CA GLU A 87 5.39 -6.06 5.07
C GLU A 87 4.75 -5.13 6.11
N LEU A 88 5.46 -4.06 6.50
CA LEU A 88 5.03 -3.18 7.60
C LEU A 88 3.74 -2.41 7.27
N TYR A 89 3.34 -2.36 6.00
CA TYR A 89 2.02 -1.88 5.60
C TYR A 89 0.89 -2.64 6.29
N LEU A 90 1.04 -3.94 6.56
CA LEU A 90 0.04 -4.74 7.26
C LEU A 90 -0.17 -4.33 8.73
N LYS A 91 0.90 -3.80 9.35
CA LYS A 91 0.85 -3.28 10.73
C LYS A 91 0.44 -1.81 10.78
N SER A 92 0.35 -1.16 9.63
CA SER A 92 0.04 0.27 9.52
C SER A 92 -1.47 0.55 9.55
N VAL A 93 -2.30 -0.49 9.48
CA VAL A 93 -3.77 -0.38 9.48
C VAL A 93 -4.35 -1.36 10.50
N GLU A 94 -5.13 -0.86 11.45
CA GLU A 94 -5.86 -1.68 12.42
C GLU A 94 -7.35 -1.79 12.02
N HIS A 95 -7.89 -3.01 12.09
CA HIS A 95 -9.31 -3.27 11.83
C HIS A 95 -10.03 -3.80 13.06
N THR A 96 -11.06 -3.08 13.48
CA THR A 96 -12.05 -3.58 14.42
C THR A 96 -13.31 -3.97 13.67
N SER A 97 -13.66 -5.26 13.69
CA SER A 97 -14.90 -5.75 13.10
C SER A 97 -15.94 -5.99 14.20
N ILE A 98 -17.06 -5.26 14.10
CA ILE A 98 -18.19 -5.39 15.03
C ILE A 98 -19.29 -6.19 14.32
N TRP A 99 -19.59 -7.36 14.84
CA TRP A 99 -20.67 -8.22 14.39
C TRP A 99 -21.88 -7.98 15.28
N LYS A 100 -23.03 -7.65 14.67
CA LYS A 100 -24.31 -7.59 15.37
C LYS A 100 -25.13 -8.78 14.92
N ARG A 101 -25.40 -9.71 15.83
CA ARG A 101 -26.33 -10.81 15.59
C ARG A 101 -27.71 -10.33 16.04
N LEU A 102 -28.66 -10.30 15.11
CA LEU A 102 -30.07 -10.13 15.45
C LEU A 102 -30.59 -11.49 15.92
N SER A 103 -31.05 -11.58 17.18
CA SER A 103 -31.78 -12.74 17.70
C SER A 103 -33.23 -12.33 18.01
N ASP A 104 -34.15 -13.30 18.06
CA ASP A 104 -35.57 -13.07 18.39
C ASP A 104 -35.77 -12.42 19.78
N THR A 105 -34.73 -12.41 20.63
CA THR A 105 -34.77 -11.85 21.99
C THR A 105 -33.88 -10.62 22.19
N GLY A 106 -33.14 -10.14 21.18
CA GLY A 106 -32.28 -8.97 21.33
C GLY A 106 -31.17 -8.78 20.27
N LEU A 107 -30.36 -7.74 20.49
CA LEU A 107 -29.22 -7.36 19.64
C LEU A 107 -27.92 -7.76 20.36
N ASP A 108 -27.33 -8.88 19.98
CA ASP A 108 -26.04 -9.32 20.51
C ASP A 108 -24.92 -8.72 19.67
N THR A 109 -23.99 -8.01 20.32
CA THR A 109 -22.85 -7.38 19.64
C THR A 109 -21.54 -8.06 20.07
N GLU A 110 -20.88 -8.74 19.13
CA GLU A 110 -19.56 -9.34 19.32
C GLU A 110 -18.52 -8.56 18.51
N SER A 111 -17.41 -8.18 19.13
CA SER A 111 -16.33 -7.43 18.45
C SER A 111 -15.07 -8.29 18.37
N TRP A 112 -14.52 -8.44 17.16
CA TRP A 112 -13.31 -9.21 16.89
C TRP A 112 -12.30 -8.29 16.20
N SER A 113 -11.07 -8.21 16.72
CA SER A 113 -9.94 -7.57 16.04
C SER A 113 -9.23 -8.60 15.18
N SER A 114 -9.20 -8.40 13.87
CA SER A 114 -8.47 -9.29 12.97
C SER A 114 -6.98 -8.96 13.04
N ASN A 115 -6.14 -9.93 13.42
CA ASN A 115 -4.70 -9.86 13.16
C ASN A 115 -4.45 -9.84 11.64
N PRO A 116 -3.33 -9.24 11.17
CA PRO A 116 -3.13 -8.86 9.76
C PRO A 116 -3.07 -10.01 8.72
N GLY A 117 -3.09 -11.28 9.15
CA GLY A 117 -2.90 -12.43 8.25
C GLY A 117 -4.16 -13.04 7.64
N VAL A 118 -5.37 -12.63 8.05
CA VAL A 118 -6.63 -13.25 7.57
C VAL A 118 -7.68 -12.16 7.34
N GLN A 119 -7.98 -11.88 6.07
CA GLN A 119 -9.11 -11.04 5.69
C GLN A 119 -10.36 -11.91 5.52
N LEU A 120 -11.35 -11.73 6.40
CA LEU A 120 -12.65 -12.37 6.26
C LEU A 120 -13.42 -11.71 5.12
N VAL A 121 -13.45 -12.35 3.95
CA VAL A 121 -14.31 -11.94 2.83
C VAL A 121 -15.75 -12.29 3.19
N LYS A 122 -16.61 -11.27 3.32
CA LYS A 122 -18.07 -11.47 3.47
C LYS A 122 -18.58 -12.19 2.22
N ARG A 123 -18.96 -13.47 2.35
CA ARG A 123 -19.84 -14.10 1.36
C ARG A 123 -21.17 -13.36 1.42
N ASN A 124 -21.55 -12.70 0.32
CA ASN A 124 -22.86 -12.08 0.18
C ASN A 124 -23.93 -13.10 0.60
N THR A 125 -24.65 -12.78 1.68
CA THR A 125 -25.77 -13.59 2.15
C THR A 125 -26.84 -13.49 1.06
N THR A 126 -27.05 -14.60 0.34
CA THR A 126 -28.17 -14.73 -0.59
C THR A 126 -29.44 -14.60 0.24
N VAL A 127 -30.08 -13.43 0.18
CA VAL A 127 -31.38 -13.21 0.82
C VAL A 127 -32.39 -14.02 0.01
N ALA A 128 -32.69 -15.23 0.49
CA ALA A 128 -33.77 -16.03 -0.07
C ALA A 128 -35.10 -15.37 0.33
N ASN A 129 -35.67 -14.55 -0.56
CA ASN A 129 -37.01 -14.01 -0.38
C ASN A 129 -38.02 -15.16 -0.43
N LYS A 130 -38.56 -15.53 0.73
CA LYS A 130 -39.61 -16.53 0.86
C LYS A 130 -40.97 -15.84 0.67
N TYR A 131 -41.57 -16.01 -0.51
CA TYR A 131 -42.93 -15.55 -0.76
C TYR A 131 -43.94 -16.52 -0.12
N VAL A 132 -44.79 -15.98 0.74
CA VAL A 132 -45.94 -16.70 1.32
C VAL A 132 -47.19 -16.25 0.57
N CYS A 133 -47.84 -17.17 -0.16
CA CYS A 133 -49.09 -16.89 -0.85
C CYS A 133 -50.25 -16.79 0.17
N PRO A 134 -51.14 -15.79 0.06
CA PRO A 134 -52.37 -15.73 0.84
C PRO A 134 -53.32 -16.87 0.46
N ARG A 135 -54.00 -17.45 1.45
CA ARG A 135 -55.05 -18.47 1.30
C ARG A 135 -56.32 -17.92 0.67
#